data_AF-A0A645FF12-F1
#
_entry.id   AF-A0A645FF12-F1
#
_cell.length_a   1.000
_cell.length_b   1.000
_cell.length_c   1.000
_cell.angle_alpha   90.00
_cell.angle_beta   90.00
_cell.angle_gamma   90.00
#
_symmetry.space_group_name_H-M   'P 1'
#
loop_
_entity.id
_entity.type
_entity.pdbx_description
1 polymer ?
#
loop_
_entity_poly.entity_id
_entity_poly.type
_entity_poly.pdbx_seq_one_letter_code
_entity_poly.pdbx_strand_id
1 'polypeptide(L)'
;MQEDFLVRHPECQYNEFINCTGIKLNAFVIRDNASNNTFRNCKSKDAWASVLFWDSAEPSGQDGGGFNNTIVNCIFETSSTDPCIVFSNDTYPSNAQGNIFRNCVFSKGSKLFSGGSDLDKGNIMKNCIVTDVKALGENPLDFGIDITYSNFWKNGFKTPSGSGNMSKNPFFGGTSDFHLKSKYGRWNGTTWVKDHVTSPCIDAGDPADEYSKEPSPNGKKINIGAYGNTSEASKSTVKKKIVKY
;
A
#
# COMPACT_ATOMS: atom_id res chain seq x y z
N MET A 1 0.38 18.63 15.81
CA MET A 1 0.74 17.72 14.69
C MET A 1 0.84 18.57 13.44
N GLN A 2 1.71 18.23 12.50
CA GLN A 2 1.75 18.87 11.17
C GLN A 2 1.27 17.83 10.15
N GLU A 3 0.37 18.24 9.26
CA GLU A 3 -0.35 17.37 8.33
C GLU A 3 -0.56 18.05 6.97
N ASP A 4 -0.51 17.26 5.89
CA ASP A 4 -0.79 17.75 4.53
C ASP A 4 -2.28 17.60 4.20
N PHE A 5 -2.84 16.39 4.38
CA PHE A 5 -4.25 16.09 4.18
C PHE A 5 -4.85 15.57 5.47
N LEU A 6 -5.91 16.22 5.94
CA LEU A 6 -6.62 15.87 7.15
C LEU A 6 -8.08 15.54 6.85
N VAL A 7 -8.47 14.32 7.20
CA VAL A 7 -9.86 13.85 7.19
C VAL A 7 -10.24 13.54 8.62
N ARG A 8 -11.13 14.33 9.19
CA ARG A 8 -11.52 14.19 10.60
C ARG A 8 -12.99 14.48 10.79
N HIS A 9 -13.56 13.92 11.86
CA HIS A 9 -14.97 13.99 12.27
C HIS A 9 -15.77 12.74 11.83
N PRO A 10 -16.70 12.23 12.66
CA PRO A 10 -17.49 11.04 12.33
C PRO A 10 -18.34 11.21 11.07
N GLU A 11 -18.70 12.43 10.71
CA GLU A 11 -19.49 12.74 9.50
C GLU A 11 -18.64 12.79 8.22
N CYS A 12 -17.31 12.79 8.33
CA CYS A 12 -16.43 12.73 7.16
C CYS A 12 -16.33 11.29 6.64
N GLN A 13 -17.38 10.90 5.92
CA GLN A 13 -17.52 9.57 5.35
C GLN A 13 -17.67 9.60 3.83
N TYR A 14 -17.25 8.50 3.18
CA TYR A 14 -17.46 8.27 1.74
C TYR A 14 -16.82 9.31 0.81
N ASN A 15 -15.74 9.96 1.24
CA ASN A 15 -15.00 10.91 0.41
C ASN A 15 -14.01 10.19 -0.51
N GLU A 16 -13.69 10.79 -1.67
CA GLU A 16 -12.65 10.32 -2.58
C GLU A 16 -11.50 11.33 -2.70
N PHE A 17 -10.28 10.85 -2.45
CA PHE A 17 -9.03 11.58 -2.63
C PHE A 17 -8.29 10.94 -3.80
N ILE A 18 -8.12 11.66 -4.91
CA ILE A 18 -7.59 11.11 -6.15
C ILE A 18 -6.39 11.93 -6.61
N ASN A 19 -5.27 11.26 -6.87
CA ASN A 19 -4.02 11.87 -7.36
C ASN A 19 -3.45 12.94 -6.41
N CYS A 20 -3.75 12.88 -5.11
CA CYS A 20 -3.21 13.80 -4.10
C CYS A 20 -1.74 13.47 -3.78
N THR A 21 -0.91 14.49 -3.49
CA THR A 21 0.49 14.30 -3.09
C THR A 21 0.77 15.03 -1.77
N GLY A 22 1.08 14.28 -0.71
CA GLY A 22 1.60 14.83 0.56
C GLY A 22 3.14 14.89 0.55
N ILE A 23 3.72 15.91 1.18
CA ILE A 23 5.15 16.21 1.16
C ILE A 23 5.62 16.56 2.58
N LYS A 24 6.65 15.85 3.06
CA LYS A 24 7.39 16.13 4.32
C LYS A 24 6.66 15.96 5.65
N LEU A 25 5.34 16.10 5.73
CA LEU A 25 4.59 16.01 6.99
C LEU A 25 3.95 14.62 7.15
N ASN A 26 2.98 14.48 8.06
CA ASN A 26 2.06 13.36 7.98
C ASN A 26 1.18 13.55 6.74
N ALA A 27 1.39 12.71 5.72
CA ALA A 27 0.83 12.97 4.39
C ALA A 27 -0.69 12.81 4.36
N PHE A 28 -1.21 11.67 4.83
CA PHE A 28 -2.66 11.42 4.88
C PHE A 28 -3.08 11.05 6.29
N VAL A 29 -3.74 12.00 6.95
CA VAL A 29 -4.18 11.88 8.34
C VAL A 29 -5.69 11.64 8.40
N ILE A 30 -6.10 10.54 9.03
CA ILE A 30 -7.49 10.10 9.13
C ILE A 30 -7.83 9.92 10.62
N ARG A 31 -8.77 10.72 11.12
CA ARG A 31 -9.00 10.89 12.57
C ARG A 31 -10.46 10.96 12.94
N ASP A 32 -10.70 10.89 14.24
CA ASP A 32 -11.96 11.22 14.89
C ASP A 32 -13.14 10.52 14.18
N ASN A 33 -13.03 9.20 14.00
CA ASN A 33 -14.01 8.32 13.34
C ASN A 33 -14.32 8.61 11.86
N ALA A 34 -13.48 9.35 11.15
CA ALA A 34 -13.59 9.47 9.69
C ALA A 34 -13.48 8.08 9.03
N SER A 35 -14.46 7.73 8.20
CA SER A 35 -14.63 6.35 7.77
C SER A 35 -15.12 6.18 6.34
N ASN A 36 -14.92 5.00 5.76
CA ASN A 36 -15.38 4.67 4.39
C ASN A 36 -14.82 5.60 3.30
N ASN A 37 -13.71 6.29 3.55
CA ASN A 37 -13.08 7.17 2.56
C ASN A 37 -12.17 6.36 1.63
N THR A 38 -11.99 6.83 0.40
CA THR A 38 -11.11 6.20 -0.60
C THR A 38 -9.97 7.13 -0.98
N PHE A 39 -8.74 6.64 -0.87
CA PHE A 39 -7.53 7.29 -1.36
C PHE A 39 -7.01 6.50 -2.56
N ARG A 40 -6.99 7.13 -3.74
CA ARG A 40 -6.66 6.47 -5.01
C ARG A 40 -5.54 7.20 -5.72
N ASN A 41 -4.52 6.46 -6.14
CA ASN A 41 -3.37 7.01 -6.88
C ASN A 41 -2.65 8.15 -6.12
N CYS A 42 -2.78 8.18 -4.80
CA CYS A 42 -2.18 9.19 -3.96
C CYS A 42 -0.71 8.87 -3.71
N LYS A 43 0.07 9.91 -3.39
CA LYS A 43 1.50 9.80 -3.17
C LYS A 43 1.95 10.50 -1.90
N SER A 44 2.96 9.95 -1.24
CA SER A 44 3.75 10.70 -0.26
C SER A 44 5.21 10.73 -0.67
N LYS A 45 5.89 11.84 -0.38
CA LYS A 45 7.33 11.97 -0.59
C LYS A 45 7.99 12.55 0.64
N ASP A 46 9.01 11.83 1.12
CA ASP A 46 9.80 12.21 2.30
C ASP A 46 8.92 12.53 3.52
N ALA A 47 7.75 11.90 3.61
CA ALA A 47 6.77 12.13 4.67
C ALA A 47 7.28 11.62 6.02
N TRP A 48 6.75 12.16 7.12
CA TRP A 48 6.86 11.54 8.44
C TRP A 48 6.06 10.23 8.40
N ALA A 49 4.76 10.24 8.72
CA ALA A 49 3.90 9.12 8.37
C ALA A 49 3.32 9.29 6.95
N SER A 50 3.26 8.22 6.17
CA SER A 50 2.54 8.28 4.88
C SER A 50 1.03 8.24 5.10
N VAL A 51 0.58 7.33 5.97
CA VAL A 51 -0.82 7.26 6.40
C VAL A 51 -0.86 7.20 7.92
N LEU A 52 -1.64 8.07 8.53
CA LEU A 52 -1.75 8.23 9.97
C LEU A 52 -3.21 8.10 10.37
N PHE A 53 -3.56 7.00 11.02
CA PHE A 53 -4.79 6.88 11.77
C PHE A 53 -4.51 7.31 13.20
N TRP A 54 -5.14 8.41 13.60
CA TRP A 54 -4.90 9.02 14.91
C TRP A 54 -6.20 9.33 15.63
N ASP A 55 -6.16 9.30 16.95
CA ASP A 55 -7.25 9.70 17.82
C ASP A 55 -6.74 10.67 18.90
N SER A 56 -7.50 11.72 19.21
CA SER A 56 -7.30 12.51 20.43
C SER A 56 -8.38 12.11 21.42
N ALA A 57 -8.01 11.85 22.67
CA ALA A 57 -9.00 11.58 23.72
C ALA A 57 -10.04 12.71 23.78
N GLU A 58 -11.26 12.45 23.27
CA GLU A 58 -12.36 13.42 23.29
C GLU A 58 -13.31 13.09 24.46
N PRO A 59 -13.81 14.08 25.22
CA PRO A 59 -14.66 13.85 26.39
C PRO A 59 -16.01 13.17 26.09
N SER A 60 -16.40 13.06 24.81
CA SER A 60 -17.73 12.65 24.35
C SER A 60 -17.85 11.17 23.94
N GLY A 61 -16.80 10.35 24.12
CA GLY A 61 -16.87 8.90 23.92
C GLY A 61 -16.96 8.44 22.46
N GLN A 62 -16.56 9.30 21.51
CA GLN A 62 -16.37 8.92 20.11
C GLN A 62 -14.89 8.59 19.88
N ASP A 63 -14.42 7.57 20.58
CA ASP A 63 -13.00 7.21 20.62
C ASP A 63 -12.66 6.28 19.45
N GLY A 64 -12.05 6.82 18.40
CA GLY A 64 -11.64 6.00 17.27
C GLY A 64 -10.80 6.70 16.21
N GLY A 65 -9.67 6.08 15.85
CA GLY A 65 -8.99 6.38 14.60
C GLY A 65 -9.87 6.06 13.39
N GLY A 66 -9.46 6.49 12.20
CA GLY A 66 -10.26 6.22 11.00
C GLY A 66 -10.45 4.74 10.69
N PHE A 67 -11.65 4.33 10.28
CA PHE A 67 -12.00 2.93 10.01
C PHE A 67 -12.66 2.71 8.64
N ASN A 68 -12.57 1.49 8.12
CA ASN A 68 -13.15 1.08 6.83
C ASN A 68 -12.68 1.93 5.63
N ASN A 69 -11.52 2.59 5.73
CA ASN A 69 -10.99 3.38 4.63
C ASN A 69 -10.29 2.47 3.62
N THR A 70 -10.37 2.82 2.34
CA THR A 70 -9.70 2.09 1.26
C THR A 70 -8.59 2.94 0.67
N ILE A 71 -7.36 2.43 0.70
CA ILE A 71 -6.17 3.04 0.14
C ILE A 71 -5.71 2.15 -1.00
N VAL A 72 -5.75 2.66 -2.24
CA VAL A 72 -5.59 1.83 -3.44
C VAL A 72 -4.71 2.51 -4.48
N ASN A 73 -3.80 1.75 -5.08
CA ASN A 73 -2.90 2.22 -6.15
C ASN A 73 -1.99 3.39 -5.71
N CYS A 74 -1.71 3.50 -4.42
CA CYS A 74 -0.92 4.60 -3.85
C CYS A 74 0.58 4.28 -3.76
N ILE A 75 1.42 5.32 -3.79
CA ILE A 75 2.87 5.22 -3.65
C ILE A 75 3.31 6.03 -2.43
N PHE A 76 3.82 5.37 -1.42
CA PHE A 76 4.16 5.97 -0.15
C PHE A 76 5.65 5.87 0.12
N GLU A 77 6.33 7.01 0.07
CA GLU A 77 7.72 7.16 0.48
C GLU A 77 7.81 8.02 1.74
N THR A 78 8.53 7.54 2.75
CA THR A 78 8.80 8.25 4.01
C THR A 78 10.24 8.75 4.11
N SER A 79 10.50 9.56 5.13
CA SER A 79 11.79 10.17 5.50
C SER A 79 12.89 9.19 5.97
N SER A 80 12.64 7.88 6.04
CA SER A 80 13.51 6.84 6.66
C SER A 80 13.58 6.82 8.19
N THR A 81 13.14 7.87 8.87
CA THR A 81 13.07 7.94 10.33
C THR A 81 11.68 7.57 10.85
N ASP A 82 10.67 7.70 10.01
CA ASP A 82 9.28 7.59 10.40
C ASP A 82 8.58 6.36 9.78
N PRO A 83 7.47 5.87 10.39
CA PRO A 83 6.75 4.70 9.90
C PRO A 83 5.95 4.98 8.63
N CYS A 84 5.76 3.97 7.78
CA CYS A 84 4.89 4.10 6.61
C CYS A 84 3.43 4.31 7.01
N ILE A 85 2.90 3.42 7.86
CA ILE A 85 1.53 3.46 8.34
C ILE A 85 1.55 3.51 9.85
N VAL A 86 0.78 4.43 10.42
CA VAL A 86 0.65 4.59 11.86
C VAL A 86 -0.81 4.40 12.25
N PHE A 87 -1.03 3.55 13.23
CA PHE A 87 -2.28 3.30 13.93
C PHE A 87 -2.04 3.61 15.41
N SER A 88 -1.98 4.89 15.78
CA SER A 88 -1.76 5.25 17.18
C SER A 88 -3.08 5.51 17.91
N ASN A 89 -3.06 5.17 19.18
CA ASN A 89 -3.81 5.82 20.23
C ASN A 89 -2.94 5.63 21.48
N ASP A 90 -2.28 6.70 21.92
CA ASP A 90 -1.28 6.63 22.99
C ASP A 90 -1.92 6.34 24.38
N THR A 91 -3.24 6.14 24.46
CA THR A 91 -3.94 6.05 25.76
C THR A 91 -5.15 5.10 25.77
N TYR A 92 -5.81 4.82 24.63
CA TYR A 92 -7.01 3.96 24.54
C TYR A 92 -6.94 3.02 23.32
N PRO A 93 -7.81 1.99 23.20
CA PRO A 93 -7.84 1.16 21.99
C PRO A 93 -8.31 1.98 20.78
N SER A 94 -7.39 2.29 19.85
CA SER A 94 -7.74 2.94 18.58
C SER A 94 -8.70 2.06 17.79
N ASN A 95 -9.84 2.60 17.36
CA ASN A 95 -10.79 1.90 16.50
C ASN A 95 -10.42 1.99 15.00
N ALA A 96 -9.12 2.04 14.66
CA ALA A 96 -8.65 2.11 13.28
C ALA A 96 -8.73 0.75 12.57
N GLN A 97 -9.94 0.22 12.48
CA GLN A 97 -10.29 -1.12 12.02
C GLN A 97 -10.74 -1.16 10.57
N GLY A 98 -10.69 -2.33 9.94
CA GLY A 98 -11.26 -2.56 8.61
C GLY A 98 -10.62 -1.73 7.49
N ASN A 99 -9.47 -1.08 7.73
CA ASN A 99 -8.79 -0.30 6.71
C ASN A 99 -8.06 -1.23 5.74
N ILE A 100 -8.14 -0.88 4.45
CA ILE A 100 -7.67 -1.74 3.39
C ILE A 100 -6.61 -1.03 2.55
N PHE A 101 -5.44 -1.62 2.44
CA PHE A 101 -4.37 -1.22 1.54
C PHE A 101 -4.29 -2.21 0.39
N ARG A 102 -4.59 -1.76 -0.83
CA ARG A 102 -4.53 -2.60 -2.03
C ARG A 102 -3.61 -2.00 -3.07
N ASN A 103 -2.77 -2.81 -3.68
CA ASN A 103 -1.96 -2.37 -4.80
C ASN A 103 -1.13 -1.13 -4.44
N CYS A 104 -0.56 -1.06 -3.24
CA CYS A 104 0.25 0.08 -2.81
C CYS A 104 1.75 -0.23 -2.90
N VAL A 105 2.57 0.81 -2.95
CA VAL A 105 4.01 0.72 -2.69
C VAL A 105 4.31 1.45 -1.40
N PHE A 106 5.01 0.81 -0.47
CA PHE A 106 5.53 1.43 0.76
C PHE A 106 7.05 1.34 0.74
N SER A 107 7.72 2.46 1.00
CA SER A 107 9.18 2.45 1.00
C SER A 107 9.81 3.43 1.98
N LYS A 108 11.05 3.10 2.36
CA LYS A 108 11.89 3.93 3.22
C LYS A 108 11.28 4.19 4.60
N GLY A 109 10.45 3.30 5.13
CA GLY A 109 9.91 3.41 6.49
C GLY A 109 10.92 2.99 7.55
N SER A 110 10.95 3.65 8.70
CA SER A 110 11.58 3.05 9.89
C SER A 110 10.84 1.80 10.33
N LYS A 111 9.53 1.77 10.09
CA LYS A 111 8.64 0.62 10.28
C LYS A 111 7.59 0.61 9.17
N LEU A 112 7.03 -0.55 8.83
CA LEU A 112 5.86 -0.60 7.94
C LEU A 112 4.62 -0.15 8.71
N PHE A 113 4.43 -0.72 9.89
CA PHE A 113 3.34 -0.41 10.80
C PHE A 113 3.89 0.13 12.12
N SER A 114 3.25 1.16 12.66
CA SER A 114 3.49 1.64 14.02
C SER A 114 2.15 1.74 14.72
N GLY A 115 2.03 1.18 15.92
CA GLY A 115 0.78 1.18 16.66
C GLY A 115 0.86 0.28 17.88
N GLY A 116 -0.16 0.38 18.74
CA GLY A 116 -0.29 -0.44 19.95
C GLY A 116 -0.79 -1.86 19.66
N SER A 117 -1.31 -2.54 20.68
CA SER A 117 -1.85 -3.91 20.62
C SER A 117 -3.09 -4.10 19.72
N ASP A 118 -3.58 -3.06 19.06
CA ASP A 118 -4.87 -3.02 18.35
C ASP A 118 -4.77 -3.12 16.82
N LEU A 119 -3.65 -3.59 16.28
CA LEU A 119 -3.44 -3.68 14.82
C LEU A 119 -4.32 -4.77 14.16
N ASP A 120 -4.71 -5.80 14.92
CA ASP A 120 -5.56 -6.92 14.51
C ASP A 120 -7.07 -6.62 14.62
N LYS A 121 -7.56 -5.71 13.77
CA LYS A 121 -9.00 -5.38 13.71
C LYS A 121 -9.53 -5.45 12.27
N GLY A 122 -9.23 -6.54 11.56
CA GLY A 122 -9.68 -6.72 10.17
C GLY A 122 -9.05 -5.75 9.18
N ASN A 123 -7.91 -5.15 9.52
CA ASN A 123 -7.10 -4.37 8.59
C ASN A 123 -6.46 -5.34 7.58
N ILE A 124 -6.45 -4.95 6.30
CA ILE A 124 -5.99 -5.82 5.21
C ILE A 124 -4.93 -5.11 4.39
N MET A 125 -3.89 -5.84 4.02
CA MET A 125 -2.90 -5.40 3.03
C MET A 125 -2.77 -6.46 1.93
N LYS A 126 -3.07 -6.10 0.68
CA LYS A 126 -3.09 -7.05 -0.43
C LYS A 126 -2.47 -6.49 -1.71
N ASN A 127 -1.74 -7.31 -2.46
CA ASN A 127 -1.07 -6.91 -3.71
C ASN A 127 -0.12 -5.71 -3.55
N CYS A 128 0.48 -5.52 -2.37
CA CYS A 128 1.35 -4.39 -2.12
C CYS A 128 2.83 -4.76 -2.31
N ILE A 129 3.68 -3.76 -2.56
CA ILE A 129 5.13 -3.90 -2.53
C ILE A 129 5.68 -3.10 -1.35
N VAL A 130 6.49 -3.74 -0.51
CA VAL A 130 7.23 -3.09 0.58
C VAL A 130 8.71 -3.22 0.29
N THR A 131 9.41 -2.08 0.22
CA THR A 131 10.85 -2.05 -0.05
C THR A 131 11.60 -1.08 0.83
N ASP A 132 12.83 -1.42 1.22
CA ASP A 132 13.70 -0.52 1.99
C ASP A 132 13.08 -0.05 3.32
N VAL A 133 12.25 -0.88 3.95
CA VAL A 133 11.65 -0.63 5.28
C VAL A 133 12.43 -1.37 6.37
N LYS A 134 12.79 -0.67 7.46
CA LYS A 134 13.73 -1.20 8.48
C LYS A 134 13.10 -2.27 9.39
N ALA A 135 11.84 -2.13 9.78
CA ALA A 135 11.14 -3.12 10.62
C ALA A 135 9.69 -3.30 10.19
N LEU A 136 9.07 -4.43 10.56
CA LEU A 136 7.64 -4.65 10.29
C LEU A 136 6.78 -3.77 11.20
N GLY A 137 7.13 -3.71 12.49
CA GLY A 137 6.57 -2.81 13.51
C GLY A 137 7.25 -2.98 14.87
N GLU A 138 6.57 -2.63 15.97
CA GLU A 138 7.19 -2.53 17.30
C GLU A 138 7.32 -3.86 18.08
N ASN A 139 6.38 -4.80 17.90
CA ASN A 139 6.42 -6.11 18.53
C ASN A 139 6.30 -7.23 17.48
N PRO A 140 7.16 -8.27 17.52
CA PRO A 140 7.15 -9.36 16.56
C PRO A 140 6.02 -10.40 16.80
N LEU A 141 5.21 -10.24 17.85
CA LEU A 141 4.08 -11.12 18.16
C LEU A 141 2.83 -10.59 17.45
N ASP A 142 2.59 -11.13 16.26
CA ASP A 142 1.39 -11.02 15.43
C ASP A 142 0.77 -9.63 15.31
N PHE A 143 1.28 -8.87 14.33
CA PHE A 143 0.49 -7.88 13.62
C PHE A 143 -0.68 -8.62 12.95
N GLY A 144 -1.88 -8.64 13.54
CA GLY A 144 -3.04 -9.29 12.92
C GLY A 144 -3.65 -8.52 11.74
N ILE A 145 -2.82 -7.78 11.01
CA ILE A 145 -3.18 -7.29 9.68
C ILE A 145 -3.08 -8.50 8.76
N ASP A 146 -4.14 -8.79 8.01
CA ASP A 146 -4.11 -9.84 6.99
C ASP A 146 -3.30 -9.36 5.79
N ILE A 147 -2.08 -9.89 5.64
CA ILE A 147 -1.18 -9.51 4.54
C ILE A 147 -1.08 -10.67 3.54
N THR A 148 -1.59 -10.47 2.33
CA THR A 148 -1.59 -11.49 1.27
C THR A 148 -1.12 -10.93 -0.08
N TYR A 149 -0.65 -11.83 -0.95
CA TYR A 149 -0.23 -11.56 -2.33
C TYR A 149 0.72 -10.35 -2.46
N SER A 150 1.54 -10.10 -1.45
CA SER A 150 2.38 -8.90 -1.36
C SER A 150 3.86 -9.26 -1.47
N ASN A 151 4.67 -8.35 -2.01
CA ASN A 151 6.10 -8.53 -2.19
C ASN A 151 6.90 -7.72 -1.17
N PHE A 152 7.90 -8.36 -0.56
CA PHE A 152 8.76 -7.76 0.46
C PHE A 152 10.22 -7.87 0.03
N TRP A 153 10.85 -6.75 -0.32
CA TRP A 153 12.20 -6.72 -0.88
C TRP A 153 13.11 -5.79 -0.11
N LYS A 154 14.34 -6.23 0.22
CA LYS A 154 15.35 -5.37 0.86
C LYS A 154 14.85 -4.68 2.14
N ASN A 155 14.01 -5.37 2.91
CA ASN A 155 13.52 -4.92 4.20
C ASN A 155 14.41 -5.48 5.34
N GLY A 156 14.41 -4.82 6.50
CA GLY A 156 15.12 -5.29 7.69
C GLY A 156 14.37 -6.36 8.50
N PHE A 157 13.30 -6.92 7.94
CA PHE A 157 12.46 -7.95 8.56
C PHE A 157 12.17 -9.10 7.59
N LYS A 158 11.81 -10.27 8.13
CA LYS A 158 11.41 -11.43 7.32
C LYS A 158 10.07 -11.17 6.65
N THR A 159 9.88 -11.70 5.45
CA THR A 159 8.58 -11.69 4.77
C THR A 159 7.49 -12.26 5.69
N PRO A 160 6.40 -11.50 5.95
CA PRO A 160 5.28 -11.99 6.72
C PRO A 160 4.67 -13.25 6.10
N SER A 161 4.24 -14.19 6.95
CA SER A 161 3.38 -15.28 6.52
C SER A 161 2.10 -14.72 5.89
N GLY A 162 1.57 -15.43 4.91
CA GLY A 162 0.37 -15.04 4.19
C GLY A 162 0.34 -15.65 2.80
N SER A 163 -0.85 -16.00 2.32
CA SER A 163 -1.01 -16.59 0.99
C SER A 163 -0.43 -15.68 -0.07
N GLY A 164 0.40 -16.22 -0.97
CA GLY A 164 0.97 -15.47 -2.09
C GLY A 164 2.02 -14.42 -1.74
N ASN A 165 2.37 -14.23 -0.46
CA ASN A 165 3.46 -13.32 -0.09
C ASN A 165 4.80 -13.85 -0.60
N MET A 166 5.66 -12.94 -1.04
CA MET A 166 6.96 -13.31 -1.61
C MET A 166 8.07 -12.31 -1.26
N SER A 167 9.31 -12.73 -1.46
CA SER A 167 10.49 -11.88 -1.37
C SER A 167 11.28 -11.93 -2.67
N LYS A 168 10.98 -10.99 -3.57
CA LYS A 168 11.62 -10.89 -4.88
C LYS A 168 11.95 -9.45 -5.21
N ASN A 169 13.04 -9.23 -5.96
CA ASN A 169 13.34 -7.90 -6.47
C ASN A 169 12.19 -7.43 -7.38
N PRO A 170 11.52 -6.30 -7.09
CA PRO A 170 10.42 -5.82 -7.91
C PRO A 170 10.90 -5.26 -9.27
N PHE A 171 12.20 -5.05 -9.46
CA PHE A 171 12.77 -4.47 -10.67
C PHE A 171 12.03 -3.22 -11.11
N PHE A 172 11.96 -2.21 -10.25
CA PHE A 172 11.40 -0.91 -10.60
C PHE A 172 12.15 -0.25 -11.76
N GLY A 173 11.45 0.61 -12.52
CA GLY A 173 11.98 1.33 -13.67
C GLY A 173 13.13 2.27 -13.29
N GLY A 174 13.09 2.85 -12.10
CA GLY A 174 14.13 3.72 -11.55
C GLY A 174 13.81 4.16 -10.11
N THR A 175 14.60 5.09 -9.56
CA THR A 175 14.48 5.54 -8.16
C THR A 175 13.14 6.17 -7.82
N SER A 176 12.51 6.87 -8.77
CA SER A 176 11.18 7.48 -8.64
C SER A 176 10.16 6.88 -9.60
N ASP A 177 10.55 5.83 -10.32
CA ASP A 177 9.69 5.15 -11.29
C ASP A 177 9.38 3.75 -10.76
N PHE A 178 8.25 3.65 -10.08
CA PHE A 178 7.73 2.41 -9.49
C PHE A 178 7.00 1.50 -10.47
N HIS A 179 7.03 1.79 -11.79
CA HIS A 179 6.57 0.81 -12.77
C HIS A 179 7.52 -0.38 -12.81
N LEU A 180 6.97 -1.57 -13.01
CA LEU A 180 7.71 -2.82 -13.01
C LEU A 180 8.41 -3.04 -14.35
N LYS A 181 9.70 -3.35 -14.35
CA LYS A 181 10.41 -3.62 -15.60
C LYS A 181 9.80 -4.79 -16.35
N SER A 182 9.68 -4.67 -17.66
CA SER A 182 9.10 -5.70 -18.52
C SER A 182 9.75 -5.77 -19.89
N LYS A 183 10.06 -7.00 -20.34
CA LYS A 183 10.47 -7.27 -21.72
C LYS A 183 9.37 -6.99 -22.75
N TYR A 184 8.11 -6.90 -22.30
CA TYR A 184 6.93 -6.72 -23.13
C TYR A 184 6.44 -5.27 -23.18
N GLY A 185 6.87 -4.45 -22.22
CA GLY A 185 6.54 -3.03 -22.16
C GLY A 185 6.28 -2.57 -20.73
N ARG A 186 7.11 -1.63 -20.26
CA ARG A 186 6.88 -0.83 -19.06
C ARG A 186 6.51 0.59 -19.47
N TRP A 187 5.53 1.20 -18.80
CA TRP A 187 5.24 2.62 -18.97
C TRP A 187 6.32 3.45 -18.25
N ASN A 188 6.91 4.44 -18.91
CA ASN A 188 7.92 5.31 -18.30
C ASN A 188 7.39 6.72 -17.95
N GLY A 189 6.07 6.92 -17.99
CA GLY A 189 5.41 8.22 -17.86
C GLY A 189 5.03 8.88 -19.19
N THR A 190 5.64 8.46 -20.31
CA THR A 190 5.39 9.06 -21.63
C THR A 190 5.15 8.01 -22.73
N THR A 191 5.88 6.89 -22.68
CA THR A 191 5.80 5.84 -23.70
C THR A 191 6.08 4.46 -23.10
N TRP A 192 5.79 3.43 -23.89
CA TRP A 192 6.11 2.05 -23.56
C TRP A 192 7.56 1.73 -23.94
N VAL A 193 8.37 1.32 -22.97
CA VAL A 193 9.77 0.90 -23.17
C VAL A 193 9.93 -0.59 -22.88
N LYS A 194 10.83 -1.25 -23.60
CA LYS A 194 11.17 -2.66 -23.34
C LYS A 194 12.42 -2.75 -22.49
N ASP A 195 12.33 -3.45 -21.37
CA ASP A 195 13.46 -3.73 -20.49
C ASP A 195 14.11 -5.08 -20.81
N HIS A 196 15.30 -5.31 -20.25
CA HIS A 196 16.02 -6.59 -20.39
C HIS A 196 15.58 -7.65 -19.38
N VAL A 197 14.72 -7.29 -18.42
CA VAL A 197 14.20 -8.16 -17.36
C VAL A 197 12.69 -8.00 -17.26
N THR A 198 12.01 -9.05 -16.80
CA THR A 198 10.59 -8.98 -16.44
C THR A 198 10.48 -9.18 -14.95
N SER A 199 9.84 -8.22 -14.28
CA SER A 199 9.65 -8.27 -12.84
C SER A 199 8.85 -9.51 -12.43
N PRO A 200 9.24 -10.19 -11.34
CA PRO A 200 8.44 -11.27 -10.76
C PRO A 200 7.16 -10.75 -10.08
N CYS A 201 6.99 -9.42 -9.92
CA CYS A 201 5.75 -8.82 -9.42
C CYS A 201 4.67 -8.64 -10.51
N ILE A 202 5.01 -8.90 -11.78
CA ILE A 202 4.05 -8.90 -12.89
C ILE A 202 3.25 -10.21 -12.87
N ASP A 203 1.93 -10.14 -13.05
CA ASP A 203 0.97 -11.25 -12.98
C ASP A 203 1.06 -12.08 -11.67
N ALA A 204 1.41 -11.44 -10.56
CA ALA A 204 1.75 -12.13 -9.31
C ALA A 204 0.72 -11.98 -8.18
N GLY A 205 -0.24 -11.05 -8.29
CA GLY A 205 -1.17 -10.70 -7.21
C GLY A 205 -2.22 -11.76 -6.89
N ASP A 206 -3.32 -11.38 -6.29
CA ASP A 206 -4.44 -12.28 -6.01
C ASP A 206 -5.11 -12.73 -7.34
N PRO A 207 -5.23 -14.03 -7.64
CA PRO A 207 -5.95 -14.51 -8.82
C PRO A 207 -7.43 -14.13 -8.87
N ALA A 208 -8.04 -13.79 -7.72
CA ALA A 208 -9.44 -13.36 -7.66
C ALA A 208 -9.62 -11.87 -7.93
N ASP A 209 -8.53 -11.08 -7.94
CA ASP A 209 -8.62 -9.64 -8.17
C ASP A 209 -8.66 -9.31 -9.67
N GLU A 210 -9.39 -8.23 -9.96
CA GLU A 210 -9.53 -7.68 -11.30
C GLU A 210 -8.17 -7.25 -11.88
N TYR A 211 -7.94 -7.60 -13.15
CA TYR A 211 -6.79 -7.12 -13.95
C TYR A 211 -7.26 -6.45 -15.25
N SER A 212 -8.57 -6.24 -15.41
CA SER A 212 -9.22 -5.83 -16.65
C SER A 212 -8.73 -4.49 -17.21
N LYS A 213 -8.11 -3.64 -16.39
CA LYS A 213 -7.53 -2.36 -16.81
C LYS A 213 -6.06 -2.47 -17.26
N GLU A 214 -5.40 -3.60 -17.03
CA GLU A 214 -4.01 -3.80 -17.43
C GLU A 214 -3.89 -3.97 -18.96
N PRO A 215 -2.97 -3.23 -19.61
CA PRO A 215 -2.91 -3.17 -21.06
C PRO A 215 -2.40 -4.48 -21.66
N SER A 216 -2.87 -4.81 -22.86
CA SER A 216 -2.39 -5.98 -23.59
C SER A 216 -0.98 -5.78 -24.17
N PRO A 217 -0.18 -6.88 -24.26
CA PRO A 217 -0.46 -8.20 -23.71
C PRO A 217 -0.33 -8.26 -22.18
N ASN A 218 -1.21 -9.04 -21.53
CA ASN A 218 -1.19 -9.34 -20.08
C ASN A 218 -1.39 -10.84 -19.83
N GLY A 219 -1.02 -11.31 -18.64
CA GLY A 219 -1.00 -12.73 -18.26
C GLY A 219 -2.26 -13.20 -17.56
N LYS A 220 -3.35 -12.40 -17.61
CA LYS A 220 -4.64 -12.66 -16.97
C LYS A 220 -4.58 -12.78 -15.45
N LYS A 221 -3.72 -11.99 -14.82
CA LYS A 221 -3.59 -11.93 -13.37
C LYS A 221 -3.04 -10.56 -13.00
N ILE A 222 -3.51 -9.96 -11.92
CA ILE A 222 -3.12 -8.60 -11.55
C ILE A 222 -1.62 -8.51 -11.22
N ASN A 223 -0.98 -7.41 -11.63
CA ASN A 223 0.33 -7.01 -11.16
C ASN A 223 0.28 -6.55 -9.70
N ILE A 224 1.32 -6.86 -8.92
CA ILE A 224 1.48 -6.35 -7.54
C ILE A 224 2.05 -4.93 -7.58
N GLY A 225 1.58 -4.04 -6.70
CA GLY A 225 2.06 -2.66 -6.54
C GLY A 225 1.13 -1.60 -7.12
N ALA A 226 1.56 -0.33 -7.06
CA ALA A 226 0.80 0.89 -7.37
C ALA A 226 0.06 0.91 -8.71
N TYR A 227 0.62 0.23 -9.70
CA TYR A 227 0.09 0.23 -11.06
C TYR A 227 -0.69 -1.05 -11.39
N GLY A 228 -0.93 -1.94 -10.44
CA GLY A 228 -1.81 -3.11 -10.65
C GLY A 228 -3.23 -2.69 -11.01
N ASN A 229 -3.82 -3.37 -11.99
CA ASN A 229 -5.14 -3.02 -12.52
C ASN A 229 -5.29 -1.54 -12.92
N THR A 230 -4.27 -0.97 -13.57
CA THR A 230 -4.32 0.36 -14.19
C THR A 230 -3.90 0.31 -15.65
N SER A 231 -4.21 1.37 -16.40
CA SER A 231 -3.78 1.53 -17.80
C SER A 231 -2.25 1.65 -17.97
N GLU A 232 -1.52 1.89 -16.87
CA GLU A 232 -0.07 2.02 -16.84
C GLU A 232 0.62 0.74 -16.35
N ALA A 233 -0.16 -0.31 -16.01
CA ALA A 233 0.37 -1.59 -15.58
C ALA A 233 1.35 -2.16 -16.60
N SER A 234 2.46 -2.70 -16.11
CA SER A 234 3.51 -3.24 -16.98
C SER A 234 3.03 -4.52 -17.65
N LYS A 235 3.30 -4.62 -18.96
CA LYS A 235 2.79 -5.68 -19.83
C LYS A 235 3.51 -7.00 -19.58
N SER A 236 2.93 -8.09 -20.02
CA SER A 236 3.53 -9.43 -19.91
C SER A 236 3.20 -10.31 -21.11
N THR A 237 3.64 -11.57 -21.11
CA THR A 237 3.19 -12.52 -22.13
C THR A 237 1.73 -12.88 -21.93
N VAL A 238 1.02 -13.16 -23.03
CA VAL A 238 -0.20 -13.94 -22.96
C VAL A 238 0.12 -15.33 -22.41
N LYS A 239 -0.54 -15.76 -21.33
CA LYS A 239 -0.45 -17.16 -20.88
C LYS A 239 -0.99 -18.08 -21.98
N LYS A 240 -0.13 -18.89 -22.58
CA LYS A 240 -0.56 -19.98 -23.46
C LYS A 240 -1.28 -21.02 -22.61
N LYS A 241 -2.52 -21.41 -22.99
CA LYS A 241 -3.12 -22.65 -22.46
C LYS A 241 -2.20 -23.80 -22.87
N ILE A 242 -1.60 -24.49 -21.92
CA ILE A 242 -1.02 -25.80 -22.19
C ILE A 242 -2.21 -26.75 -22.37
N VAL A 243 -2.57 -27.04 -23.62
CA VAL A 243 -3.43 -28.19 -23.91
C VAL A 243 -2.53 -29.41 -23.74
N LYS A 244 -2.71 -30.14 -22.64
CA LYS A 244 -2.14 -31.49 -22.52
C LYS A 244 -2.97 -32.38 -23.44
N TYR A 245 -2.33 -32.90 -24.50
CA TYR A 245 -2.87 -34.02 -25.27
C TYR A 245 -2.60 -35.32 -24.51
#